data_AF-A0A822MY06-F1
#
_entry.id   AF-A0A822MY06-F1
#
_cell.length_a   1.000
_cell.length_b   1.000
_cell.length_c   1.000
_cell.angle_alpha   90.00
_cell.angle_beta   90.00
_cell.angle_gamma   90.00
#
_symmetry.space_group_name_H-M   'P 1'
#
loop_
_entity.id
_entity.type
_entity.pdbx_description
1 polymer ?
#
loop_
_entity_poly.entity_id
_entity_poly.type
_entity_poly.pdbx_seq_one_letter_code
_entity_poly.pdbx_strand_id
1 'polypeptide(L)'
;MYKTLFFLLGVFTSLQVFAKGDISWVNATNKYSCTKELETCFFDEFTSEEDSKVVDGIFIYLDNINYLSGFYSKKKFLEKLEIISKKNENYAFLIEASIYYHGEGFVRNLDKAIEIVESSPFYNENDPDQMSILGLSYYFKFTEAKDAPLDWYLKAKNYLKKSYQLDENYVTRELAFALIKSRNLQDIELAGDIFRRFAEIGDEDDVYNYDVYLKGMKQLQEN
;
A
#
# COMPACT_ATOMS: atom_id res chain seq x y z
N MET A 1 -15.66 19.95 30.45
CA MET A 1 -16.83 20.29 29.61
C MET A 1 -16.38 20.27 28.14
N TYR A 2 -16.11 19.08 27.58
CA TYR A 2 -15.76 18.92 26.16
C TYR A 2 -16.69 17.86 25.57
N LYS A 3 -17.86 18.33 25.16
CA LYS A 3 -18.74 17.67 24.20
C LYS A 3 -18.55 18.40 22.88
N THR A 4 -18.52 17.61 21.81
CA THR A 4 -18.75 18.02 20.42
C THR A 4 -17.52 18.51 19.65
N LEU A 5 -16.76 17.57 19.09
CA LEU A 5 -16.19 17.74 17.74
C LEU A 5 -16.45 16.44 16.96
N PHE A 6 -17.70 16.29 16.56
CA PHE A 6 -18.19 15.33 15.57
C PHE A 6 -19.18 16.13 14.70
N PHE A 7 -19.17 15.87 13.38
CA PHE A 7 -19.78 16.59 12.23
C PHE A 7 -18.68 17.26 11.37
N LEU A 8 -18.44 16.89 10.09
CA LEU A 8 -19.29 16.32 9.04
C LEU A 8 -18.53 15.37 8.09
N LEU A 9 -19.22 14.29 7.71
CA LEU A 9 -18.95 13.37 6.58
C LEU A 9 -19.17 14.04 5.21
N GLY A 10 -18.54 13.51 4.16
CA GLY A 10 -19.17 13.52 2.82
C GLY A 10 -18.23 13.30 1.63
N VAL A 11 -18.01 12.03 1.26
CA VAL A 11 -17.78 11.48 -0.10
C VAL A 11 -16.93 12.33 -1.07
N PHE A 12 -15.71 11.88 -1.36
CA PHE A 12 -15.24 11.69 -2.74
C PHE A 12 -14.17 10.59 -2.78
N THR A 13 -14.48 9.52 -3.50
CA THR A 13 -13.50 8.56 -4.02
C THR A 13 -12.69 9.29 -5.09
N SER A 14 -11.57 9.90 -4.74
CA SER A 14 -10.57 10.25 -5.75
C SER A 14 -9.83 8.97 -6.13
N LEU A 15 -10.08 8.53 -7.35
CA LEU A 15 -9.23 7.58 -8.05
C LEU A 15 -7.90 8.28 -8.33
N GLN A 16 -6.82 7.75 -7.72
CA GLN A 16 -5.40 8.03 -8.02
C GLN A 16 -4.96 9.45 -7.62
N VAL A 17 -3.88 9.68 -6.86
CA VAL A 17 -2.52 9.17 -7.05
C VAL A 17 -1.88 9.02 -5.68
N PHE A 18 -1.73 7.77 -5.20
CA PHE A 18 -0.89 7.49 -4.03
C PHE A 18 0.51 8.03 -4.26
N ALA A 19 1.12 8.54 -3.20
CA ALA A 19 2.55 8.75 -3.17
C ALA A 19 3.19 7.45 -3.67
N LYS A 20 3.88 7.51 -4.80
CA LYS A 20 4.73 6.42 -5.24
C LYS A 20 5.87 6.32 -4.22
N GLY A 21 5.60 5.67 -3.08
CA GLY A 21 6.58 4.72 -2.54
C GLY A 21 7.01 3.83 -3.70
N ASP A 22 8.25 3.34 -3.72
CA ASP A 22 8.84 2.75 -4.92
C ASP A 22 8.11 1.49 -5.41
N ILE A 23 6.95 1.70 -6.02
CA ILE A 23 6.12 0.74 -6.72
C ILE A 23 6.60 0.66 -8.16
N SER A 24 7.89 0.95 -8.43
CA SER A 24 8.49 0.70 -9.75
C SER A 24 8.36 -0.76 -10.18
N TRP A 25 8.18 -1.68 -9.23
CA TRP A 25 7.82 -3.07 -9.50
C TRP A 25 6.33 -3.24 -9.89
N VAL A 26 5.39 -2.46 -9.35
CA VAL A 26 3.98 -2.45 -9.80
C VAL A 26 3.82 -1.69 -11.14
N ASN A 27 4.62 -0.64 -11.33
CA ASN A 27 4.65 0.20 -12.53
C ASN A 27 5.85 -0.12 -13.42
N ALA A 28 6.32 -1.37 -13.42
CA ALA A 28 7.41 -1.79 -14.29
C ALA A 28 6.95 -1.52 -15.73
N THR A 29 7.44 -0.43 -16.34
CA THR A 29 7.13 -0.07 -17.72
C THR A 29 7.45 -1.30 -18.55
N ASN A 30 6.41 -1.90 -19.12
CA ASN A 30 6.39 -3.20 -19.77
C ASN A 30 7.66 -3.42 -20.60
N LYS A 31 8.67 -4.05 -19.96
CA LYS A 31 9.96 -4.38 -20.59
C LYS A 31 9.89 -5.78 -21.21
N TYR A 32 8.75 -6.45 -21.08
CA TYR A 32 8.54 -7.84 -21.42
C TYR A 32 8.18 -7.96 -22.89
N SER A 33 9.22 -8.04 -23.71
CA SER A 33 9.10 -8.38 -25.13
C SER A 33 8.68 -9.86 -25.27
N CYS A 34 7.38 -10.13 -25.26
CA CYS A 34 6.85 -11.43 -25.68
C CYS A 34 6.88 -11.52 -27.22
N THR A 35 7.68 -12.45 -27.75
CA THR A 35 7.77 -12.71 -29.20
C THR A 35 6.82 -13.81 -29.67
N LYS A 36 6.05 -14.40 -28.75
CA LYS A 36 5.08 -15.47 -28.97
C LYS A 36 3.65 -14.97 -28.69
N GLU A 37 2.68 -15.87 -28.75
CA GLU A 37 1.34 -15.63 -28.20
C GLU A 37 1.43 -15.41 -26.68
N LEU A 38 0.62 -14.47 -26.17
CA LEU A 38 0.70 -13.98 -24.80
C LEU A 38 0.47 -15.07 -23.75
N GLU A 39 -0.46 -16.00 -24.03
CA GLU A 39 -0.73 -17.16 -23.18
C GLU A 39 0.49 -18.06 -23.09
N THR A 40 1.19 -18.26 -24.22
CA THR A 40 2.40 -19.07 -24.25
C THR A 40 3.50 -18.43 -23.42
N CYS A 41 3.71 -17.11 -23.55
CA CYS A 41 4.65 -16.39 -22.68
C CYS A 41 4.26 -16.51 -21.21
N PHE A 42 2.99 -16.29 -20.87
CA PHE A 42 2.53 -16.45 -19.50
C PHE A 42 2.82 -17.86 -18.95
N PHE A 43 2.46 -18.92 -19.68
CA PHE A 43 2.67 -20.29 -19.20
C PHE A 43 4.15 -20.66 -19.12
N ASP A 44 4.95 -20.30 -20.12
CA ASP A 44 6.40 -20.58 -20.13
C ASP A 44 7.08 -19.94 -18.89
N GLU A 45 6.75 -18.69 -18.59
CA GLU A 45 7.36 -17.93 -17.50
C GLU A 45 6.79 -18.36 -16.12
N PHE A 46 5.46 -18.44 -15.98
CA PHE A 46 4.80 -18.74 -14.71
C PHE A 46 5.00 -20.19 -14.21
N THR A 47 5.37 -21.11 -15.11
CA THR A 47 5.67 -22.50 -14.76
C THR A 47 7.16 -22.83 -14.73
N SER A 48 8.02 -21.82 -14.97
CA SER A 48 9.46 -21.96 -14.97
C SER A 48 10.01 -22.44 -13.61
N GLU A 49 11.16 -23.12 -13.64
CA GLU A 49 11.95 -23.43 -12.46
C GLU A 49 12.84 -22.25 -12.02
N GLU A 50 13.03 -21.25 -12.90
CA GLU A 50 13.79 -20.04 -12.59
C GLU A 50 12.89 -19.02 -11.88
N ASP A 51 13.21 -18.68 -10.65
CA ASP A 51 12.38 -17.79 -9.82
C ASP A 51 12.12 -16.40 -10.44
N SER A 52 13.08 -15.85 -11.21
CA SER A 52 12.91 -14.57 -11.90
C SER A 52 11.84 -14.64 -12.99
N LYS A 53 11.83 -15.75 -13.75
CA LYS A 53 10.82 -16.01 -14.78
C LYS A 53 9.43 -16.18 -14.19
N VAL A 54 9.34 -16.84 -13.03
CA VAL A 54 8.06 -16.98 -12.32
C VAL A 54 7.49 -15.61 -11.96
N VAL A 55 8.32 -14.68 -11.47
CA VAL A 55 7.92 -13.30 -11.18
C VAL A 55 7.47 -12.56 -12.44
N ASP A 56 8.18 -12.73 -13.56
CA ASP A 56 7.76 -12.15 -14.84
C ASP A 56 6.41 -12.71 -15.30
N GLY A 57 6.18 -14.02 -15.13
CA GLY A 57 4.90 -14.67 -15.39
C GLY A 57 3.76 -14.13 -14.52
N ILE A 58 4.05 -13.79 -13.25
CA ILE A 58 3.10 -13.13 -12.35
C ILE A 58 2.71 -11.75 -12.91
N PHE A 59 3.68 -10.92 -13.27
CA PHE A 59 3.39 -9.59 -13.84
C PHE A 59 2.68 -9.66 -15.18
N ILE A 60 3.08 -10.55 -16.09
CA ILE A 60 2.37 -10.79 -17.35
C ILE A 60 0.88 -11.09 -17.09
N TYR A 61 0.58 -11.92 -16.09
CA TYR A 61 -0.80 -12.23 -15.72
C TYR A 61 -1.56 -11.01 -15.21
N LEU A 62 -0.96 -10.26 -14.28
CA LEU A 62 -1.61 -9.09 -13.65
C LEU A 62 -1.89 -7.99 -14.68
N ASP A 63 -0.92 -7.66 -15.53
CA ASP A 63 -1.05 -6.63 -16.57
C ASP A 63 -2.11 -6.99 -17.62
N ASN A 64 -2.32 -8.28 -17.87
CA ASN A 64 -3.22 -8.78 -18.90
C ASN A 64 -4.39 -9.58 -18.32
N ILE A 65 -4.77 -9.31 -17.07
CA ILE A 65 -5.70 -10.15 -16.30
C ILE A 65 -7.06 -10.33 -16.98
N ASN A 66 -7.57 -9.29 -17.65
CA ASN A 66 -8.85 -9.36 -18.35
C ASN A 66 -8.82 -10.36 -19.52
N TYR A 67 -7.69 -10.47 -20.21
CA TYR A 67 -7.50 -11.40 -21.31
C TYR A 67 -7.13 -12.80 -20.80
N LEU A 68 -6.07 -12.89 -19.99
CA LEU A 68 -5.52 -14.16 -19.53
C LEU A 68 -6.45 -14.91 -18.58
N SER A 69 -7.36 -14.23 -17.87
CA SER A 69 -8.37 -14.92 -17.04
C SER A 69 -9.35 -15.78 -17.82
N GLY A 70 -9.48 -15.59 -19.15
CA GLY A 70 -10.22 -16.48 -20.05
C GLY A 70 -9.53 -17.83 -20.29
N PHE A 71 -8.21 -17.89 -20.12
CA PHE A 71 -7.39 -19.09 -20.36
C PHE A 71 -6.89 -19.73 -19.06
N TYR A 72 -6.56 -18.91 -18.07
CA TYR A 72 -6.08 -19.34 -16.77
C TYR A 72 -6.82 -18.59 -15.67
N SER A 73 -7.71 -19.29 -14.97
CA SER A 73 -8.63 -18.66 -14.01
C SER A 73 -7.89 -17.96 -12.87
N LYS A 74 -8.42 -16.81 -12.45
CA LYS A 74 -7.92 -16.02 -11.30
C LYS A 74 -7.73 -16.84 -10.02
N LYS A 75 -8.64 -17.78 -9.77
CA LYS A 75 -8.55 -18.70 -8.62
C LYS A 75 -7.29 -19.57 -8.69
N LYS A 76 -7.06 -20.26 -9.82
CA LYS A 76 -5.86 -21.09 -10.03
C LYS A 76 -4.58 -20.27 -9.99
N PHE A 77 -4.63 -19.01 -10.44
CA PHE A 77 -3.52 -18.07 -10.31
C PHE A 77 -3.16 -17.81 -8.85
N LEU A 78 -4.14 -17.43 -8.02
CA LEU A 78 -3.91 -17.21 -6.59
C LEU A 78 -3.46 -18.49 -5.87
N GLU A 79 -4.07 -19.64 -6.14
CA GLU A 79 -3.67 -20.93 -5.55
C GLU A 79 -2.21 -21.27 -5.86
N LYS A 80 -1.76 -21.02 -7.10
CA LYS A 80 -0.37 -21.24 -7.49
C LYS A 80 0.57 -20.20 -6.90
N LEU A 81 0.15 -18.93 -6.86
CA LEU A 81 0.92 -17.84 -6.26
C LEU A 81 1.16 -18.08 -4.76
N GLU A 82 0.16 -18.56 -4.02
CA GLU A 82 0.31 -18.92 -2.59
C GLU A 82 1.39 -20.01 -2.37
N ILE A 83 1.56 -20.92 -3.34
CA ILE A 83 2.61 -21.94 -3.28
C ILE A 83 3.98 -21.33 -3.57
N ILE A 84 4.05 -20.41 -4.53
CA ILE A 84 5.27 -19.71 -4.94
C ILE A 84 5.74 -18.79 -3.80
N SER A 85 4.85 -17.99 -3.21
CA SER A 85 5.16 -17.02 -2.16
C SER A 85 5.78 -17.63 -0.91
N LYS A 86 5.45 -18.89 -0.61
CA LYS A 86 6.02 -19.63 0.53
C LYS A 86 7.45 -20.13 0.30
N LYS A 87 7.97 -20.09 -0.93
CA LYS A 87 9.25 -20.71 -1.30
C LYS A 87 10.21 -19.77 -2.03
N ASN A 88 9.69 -18.78 -2.74
CA ASN A 88 10.44 -17.92 -3.64
C ASN A 88 10.82 -16.61 -2.93
N GLU A 89 12.12 -16.35 -2.84
CA GLU A 89 12.73 -15.17 -2.22
C GLU A 89 12.57 -13.88 -3.07
N ASN A 90 12.24 -13.98 -4.36
CA ASN A 90 12.09 -12.84 -5.28
C ASN A 90 10.77 -12.09 -5.09
N TYR A 91 10.44 -11.74 -3.85
CA TYR A 91 9.31 -10.85 -3.51
C TYR A 91 7.91 -11.37 -3.88
N ALA A 92 7.76 -12.66 -4.24
CA ALA A 92 6.47 -13.23 -4.61
C ALA A 92 5.41 -13.09 -3.50
N PHE A 93 5.82 -13.17 -2.22
CA PHE A 93 4.92 -12.92 -1.10
C PHE A 93 4.48 -11.45 -0.98
N LEU A 94 5.36 -10.49 -1.33
CA LEU A 94 4.99 -9.07 -1.39
C LEU A 94 4.01 -8.81 -2.53
N ILE A 95 4.22 -9.44 -3.69
CA ILE A 95 3.27 -9.34 -4.82
C ILE A 95 1.92 -9.93 -4.42
N GLU A 96 1.89 -11.11 -3.78
CA GLU A 96 0.64 -11.71 -3.28
C GLU A 96 -0.06 -10.81 -2.26
N ALA A 97 0.68 -10.29 -1.27
CA ALA A 97 0.12 -9.37 -0.28
C ALA A 97 -0.43 -8.10 -0.93
N SER A 98 0.27 -7.56 -1.93
CA SER A 98 -0.14 -6.38 -2.70
C SER A 98 -1.42 -6.61 -3.50
N ILE A 99 -1.57 -7.79 -4.11
CA ILE A 99 -2.82 -8.18 -4.79
C ILE A 99 -4.00 -8.13 -3.82
N TYR A 100 -3.86 -8.68 -2.62
CA TYR A 100 -4.92 -8.63 -1.61
C TYR A 100 -5.12 -7.23 -1.02
N TYR A 101 -4.06 -6.43 -0.91
CA TYR A 101 -4.14 -5.05 -0.43
C TYR A 101 -4.90 -4.14 -1.42
N HIS A 102 -4.60 -4.20 -2.71
CA HIS A 102 -5.26 -3.37 -3.73
C HIS A 102 -6.60 -3.95 -4.18
N GLY A 103 -6.68 -5.27 -4.35
CA GLY A 103 -7.82 -5.93 -4.97
C GLY A 103 -7.96 -5.68 -6.48
N GLU A 104 -6.94 -5.14 -7.16
CA GLU A 104 -7.03 -4.88 -8.60
C GLU A 104 -7.19 -6.18 -9.40
N GLY A 105 -8.36 -6.36 -9.99
CA GLY A 105 -8.71 -7.59 -10.70
C GLY A 105 -9.03 -8.79 -9.80
N PHE A 106 -8.98 -8.64 -8.47
CA PHE A 106 -9.29 -9.66 -7.46
C PHE A 106 -10.23 -9.09 -6.38
N VAL A 107 -10.46 -9.84 -5.29
CA VAL A 107 -11.21 -9.34 -4.14
C VAL A 107 -10.23 -8.80 -3.11
N ARG A 108 -10.35 -7.51 -2.78
CA ARG A 108 -9.52 -6.88 -1.74
C ARG A 108 -9.73 -7.57 -0.39
N ASN A 109 -8.63 -7.88 0.30
CA ASN A 109 -8.63 -8.51 1.62
C ASN A 109 -7.42 -8.06 2.44
N LEU A 110 -7.60 -7.03 3.26
CA LEU A 110 -6.54 -6.46 4.10
C LEU A 110 -6.03 -7.44 5.16
N ASP A 111 -6.89 -8.30 5.70
CA ASP A 111 -6.48 -9.34 6.66
C ASP A 111 -5.52 -10.33 6.02
N LYS A 112 -5.81 -10.73 4.77
CA LYS A 112 -4.95 -11.66 4.04
C LYS A 112 -3.62 -11.02 3.66
N ALA A 113 -3.62 -9.75 3.24
CA ALA A 113 -2.39 -9.01 2.96
C ALA A 113 -1.47 -8.95 4.19
N ILE A 114 -2.03 -8.64 5.37
CA ILE A 114 -1.30 -8.63 6.65
C ILE A 114 -0.78 -10.04 6.98
N GLU A 115 -1.63 -11.06 6.91
CA GLU A 115 -1.26 -12.46 7.22
C GLU A 115 -0.08 -12.92 6.35
N ILE A 116 -0.11 -12.65 5.04
CA ILE A 116 0.95 -13.06 4.11
C ILE A 116 2.29 -12.43 4.51
N VAL A 117 2.32 -11.13 4.82
CA VAL A 117 3.57 -10.46 5.20
C VAL A 117 4.06 -10.93 6.58
N GLU A 118 3.20 -10.94 7.60
CA GLU A 118 3.61 -11.28 8.99
C GLU A 118 3.98 -12.76 9.16
N SER A 119 3.38 -13.67 8.37
CA SER A 119 3.66 -15.11 8.45
C SER A 119 4.73 -15.60 7.47
N SER A 120 5.21 -14.73 6.57
CA SER A 120 6.23 -15.08 5.59
C SER A 120 7.55 -15.43 6.27
N PRO A 121 8.25 -16.51 5.85
CA PRO A 121 9.61 -16.78 6.31
C PRO A 121 10.61 -15.69 5.88
N PHE A 122 10.21 -14.80 4.97
CA PHE A 122 11.00 -13.68 4.46
C PHE A 122 10.65 -12.33 5.13
N TYR A 123 9.87 -12.36 6.22
CA TYR A 123 9.53 -11.16 6.97
C TYR A 123 10.79 -10.45 7.49
N ASN A 124 10.86 -9.13 7.27
CA ASN A 124 11.99 -8.29 7.67
C ASN A 124 11.52 -6.87 8.03
N GLU A 125 11.70 -6.49 9.29
CA GLU A 125 11.34 -5.16 9.81
C GLU A 125 12.20 -4.01 9.26
N ASN A 126 13.28 -4.32 8.56
CA ASN A 126 14.13 -3.35 7.88
C ASN A 126 13.86 -3.27 6.37
N ASP A 127 12.78 -3.90 5.89
CA ASP A 127 12.32 -3.79 4.51
C ASP A 127 11.19 -2.74 4.42
N PRO A 128 11.40 -1.62 3.71
CA PRO A 128 10.40 -0.55 3.64
C PRO A 128 9.11 -0.94 2.92
N ASP A 129 9.15 -1.86 1.94
CA ASP A 129 7.95 -2.33 1.23
C ASP A 129 7.04 -3.12 2.17
N GLN A 130 7.62 -4.04 2.94
CA GLN A 130 6.88 -4.83 3.94
C GLN A 130 6.21 -3.92 4.97
N MET A 131 6.97 -2.94 5.48
CA MET A 131 6.44 -1.98 6.45
C MET A 131 5.36 -1.09 5.82
N SER A 132 5.49 -0.71 4.55
CA SER A 132 4.48 0.08 3.84
C SER A 132 3.17 -0.69 3.68
N ILE A 133 3.23 -1.95 3.20
CA ILE A 133 2.04 -2.80 3.01
C ILE A 133 1.33 -3.04 4.35
N LEU A 134 2.06 -3.35 5.42
CA LEU A 134 1.47 -3.51 6.75
C LEU A 134 0.85 -2.21 7.26
N GLY A 135 1.58 -1.10 7.15
CA GLY A 135 1.15 0.21 7.61
C GLY A 135 -0.14 0.68 6.92
N LEU A 136 -0.17 0.60 5.59
CA LEU A 136 -1.35 0.93 4.79
C LEU A 136 -2.51 -0.03 5.08
N SER A 137 -2.25 -1.34 5.16
CA SER A 137 -3.31 -2.31 5.45
C SER A 137 -3.99 -2.06 6.80
N TYR A 138 -3.21 -1.84 7.86
CA TYR A 138 -3.78 -1.47 9.17
C TYR A 138 -4.46 -0.10 9.16
N TYR A 139 -3.96 0.87 8.38
CA TYR A 139 -4.58 2.18 8.23
C TYR A 139 -5.98 2.06 7.64
N PHE A 140 -6.12 1.37 6.49
CA PHE A 140 -7.42 1.19 5.83
C PHE A 140 -8.36 0.34 6.69
N LYS A 141 -7.88 -0.70 7.37
CA LYS A 141 -8.70 -1.43 8.35
C LYS A 141 -9.25 -0.51 9.43
N PHE A 142 -8.42 0.41 9.95
CA PHE A 142 -8.83 1.34 10.99
C PHE A 142 -9.84 2.38 10.49
N THR A 143 -9.66 2.91 9.28
CA THR A 143 -10.53 3.97 8.75
C THR A 143 -11.85 3.44 8.16
N GLU A 144 -11.87 2.20 7.68
CA GLU A 144 -13.07 1.58 7.09
C GLU A 144 -13.96 0.88 8.14
N ALA A 145 -13.40 0.47 9.27
CA ALA A 145 -14.18 -0.18 10.33
C ALA A 145 -14.99 0.83 11.14
N LYS A 146 -16.26 0.48 11.41
CA LYS A 146 -17.16 1.30 12.24
C LYS A 146 -16.66 1.45 13.69
N ASP A 147 -16.15 0.37 14.26
CA ASP A 147 -15.66 0.28 15.64
C ASP A 147 -14.23 -0.30 15.65
N ALA A 148 -13.29 0.46 15.08
CA ALA A 148 -11.91 0.02 14.93
C ALA A 148 -11.14 0.01 16.26
N PRO A 149 -10.39 -1.07 16.60
CA PRO A 149 -9.48 -1.08 17.73
C PRO A 149 -8.39 -0.01 17.60
N LEU A 150 -8.06 0.67 18.70
CA LEU A 150 -6.96 1.65 18.74
C LEU A 150 -5.61 1.03 18.34
N ASP A 151 -5.41 -0.26 18.63
CA ASP A 151 -4.21 -1.02 18.23
C ASP A 151 -3.93 -0.93 16.73
N TRP A 152 -4.96 -0.99 15.88
CA TRP A 152 -4.78 -0.92 14.43
C TRP A 152 -4.23 0.42 13.99
N TYR A 153 -4.73 1.52 14.58
CA TYR A 153 -4.18 2.84 14.32
C TYR A 153 -2.72 2.97 14.79
N LEU A 154 -2.38 2.41 15.95
CA LEU A 154 -1.00 2.45 16.46
C LEU A 154 -0.06 1.65 15.56
N LYS A 155 -0.47 0.45 15.12
CA LYS A 155 0.28 -0.36 14.15
C LYS A 155 0.47 0.37 12.84
N ALA A 156 -0.61 0.92 12.27
CA ALA A 156 -0.56 1.71 11.05
C ALA A 156 0.48 2.84 11.14
N LYS A 157 0.39 3.67 12.20
CA LYS A 157 1.34 4.76 12.42
C LYS A 157 2.78 4.27 12.55
N ASN A 158 3.01 3.22 13.33
CA ASN A 158 4.36 2.71 13.58
C ASN A 158 4.99 2.12 12.32
N TYR A 159 4.25 1.31 11.57
CA TYR A 159 4.73 0.70 10.33
C TYR A 159 4.98 1.75 9.23
N LEU A 160 4.04 2.68 9.01
CA LEU A 160 4.23 3.76 8.04
C LEU A 160 5.42 4.65 8.40
N LYS A 161 5.57 5.00 9.69
CA LYS A 161 6.71 5.80 10.15
C LYS A 161 8.02 5.04 9.98
N LYS A 162 8.05 3.74 10.27
CA LYS A 162 9.23 2.89 10.08
C LYS A 162 9.60 2.77 8.60
N SER A 163 8.64 2.55 7.71
CA SER A 163 8.84 2.52 6.25
C SER A 163 9.50 3.82 5.77
N TYR A 164 8.93 4.97 6.15
CA TYR A 164 9.49 6.29 5.85
C TYR A 164 10.90 6.52 6.41
N GLN A 165 11.19 6.01 7.62
CA GLN A 165 12.52 6.13 8.24
C GLN A 165 13.57 5.25 7.56
N LEU A 166 13.16 4.13 6.94
CA LEU A 166 14.04 3.27 6.16
C LEU A 166 14.35 3.89 4.80
N ASP A 167 13.35 4.48 4.16
CA ASP A 167 13.50 5.25 2.91
C ASP A 167 12.39 6.31 2.79
N GLU A 168 12.79 7.58 2.71
CA GLU A 168 11.88 8.74 2.63
C GLU A 168 11.04 8.79 1.34
N ASN A 169 11.35 7.95 0.34
CA ASN A 169 10.51 7.75 -0.84
C ASN A 169 9.19 7.06 -0.49
N TYR A 170 9.13 6.29 0.60
CA TYR A 170 7.91 5.64 1.11
C TYR A 170 7.03 6.59 1.93
N VAL A 171 7.22 7.90 1.81
CA VAL A 171 6.31 8.88 2.39
C VAL A 171 4.89 8.66 1.83
N THR A 172 3.88 8.70 2.70
CA THR A 172 2.48 8.54 2.32
C THR A 172 1.62 9.64 2.96
N ARG A 173 0.47 9.95 2.35
CA ARG A 173 -0.50 10.88 2.97
C ARG A 173 -1.07 10.29 4.25
N GLU A 174 -1.27 8.98 4.23
CA GLU A 174 -1.73 8.16 5.35
C GLU A 174 -0.81 8.31 6.57
N LEU A 175 0.51 8.40 6.36
CA LEU A 175 1.45 8.70 7.44
C LEU A 175 1.18 10.07 8.06
N ALA A 176 1.00 11.13 7.28
CA ALA A 176 0.69 12.46 7.80
C ALA A 176 -0.62 12.47 8.60
N PHE A 177 -1.67 11.82 8.08
CA PHE A 177 -2.95 11.69 8.78
C PHE A 177 -2.86 10.83 10.05
N ALA A 178 -1.97 9.83 10.09
CA ALA A 178 -1.71 9.05 11.29
C ALA A 178 -0.94 9.87 12.32
N LEU A 179 0.04 10.67 11.90
CA LEU A 179 0.88 11.48 12.78
C LEU A 179 0.15 12.68 13.38
N ILE A 180 -0.72 13.37 12.63
CA ILE A 180 -1.42 14.56 13.11
C ILE A 180 -2.40 14.27 14.27
N LYS A 181 -2.82 13.01 14.41
CA LYS A 181 -3.64 12.53 15.53
C LYS A 181 -2.81 12.17 16.78
N SER A 182 -1.49 12.31 16.71
CA SER A 182 -0.58 12.04 17.83
C SER A 182 -0.65 13.15 18.88
N ARG A 183 -0.26 12.82 20.12
CA ARG A 183 -0.04 13.81 21.19
C ARG A 183 1.40 14.30 21.26
N ASN A 184 2.29 13.70 20.47
CA ASN A 184 3.69 14.08 20.40
C ASN A 184 3.85 15.23 19.40
N LEU A 185 4.40 16.36 19.84
CA LEU A 185 4.66 17.52 18.99
C LEU A 185 5.56 17.19 17.80
N GLN A 186 6.57 16.33 17.97
CA GLN A 186 7.45 15.91 16.87
C GLN A 186 6.71 15.12 15.78
N ASP A 187 5.72 14.31 16.18
CA ASP A 187 4.87 13.61 15.19
C ASP A 187 4.02 14.65 14.43
N ILE A 188 3.47 15.65 15.13
CA ILE A 188 2.65 16.71 14.54
C ILE A 188 3.48 17.59 13.58
N GLU A 189 4.71 17.93 13.95
CA GLU A 189 5.64 18.69 13.09
C GLU A 189 5.99 17.90 11.83
N LEU A 190 6.33 16.60 11.99
CA LEU A 190 6.60 15.72 10.84
C LEU A 190 5.37 15.58 9.93
N ALA A 191 4.16 15.51 10.49
CA ALA A 191 2.93 15.53 9.68
C ALA A 191 2.84 16.80 8.83
N GLY A 192 3.20 17.95 9.39
CA GLY A 192 3.25 19.24 8.70
C GLY A 192 4.24 19.26 7.54
N ASP A 193 5.45 18.73 7.75
CA ASP A 193 6.45 18.61 6.69
C ASP A 193 5.96 17.73 5.54
N ILE A 194 5.30 16.62 5.86
CA ILE A 194 4.72 15.71 4.85
C ILE A 194 3.56 16.39 4.11
N PHE A 195 2.64 17.06 4.81
CA PHE A 195 1.54 17.80 4.17
C PHE A 195 2.07 18.89 3.25
N ARG A 196 3.10 19.65 3.67
CA ARG A 196 3.75 20.63 2.81
C ARG A 196 4.31 19.98 1.56
N ARG A 197 5.05 18.88 1.70
CA ARG A 197 5.64 18.15 0.56
C ARG A 197 4.58 17.74 -0.44
N PHE A 198 3.43 17.22 0.01
CA PHE A 198 2.33 16.88 -0.90
C PHE A 198 1.64 18.10 -1.48
N ALA A 199 1.46 19.19 -0.73
CA ALA A 199 0.88 20.43 -1.27
C ALA A 199 1.73 21.06 -2.40
N GLU A 200 3.05 20.86 -2.38
CA GLU A 200 3.97 21.38 -3.41
C GLU A 200 3.91 20.61 -4.73
N ILE A 201 3.60 19.31 -4.70
CA ILE A 201 3.66 18.41 -5.87
C ILE A 201 2.32 17.78 -6.25
N GLY A 202 1.34 17.88 -5.36
CA GLY A 202 0.07 17.16 -5.39
C GLY A 202 -1.06 18.00 -5.97
N ASP A 203 -2.27 17.68 -5.54
CA ASP A 203 -3.50 18.29 -6.05
C ASP A 203 -4.10 19.32 -5.07
N GLU A 204 -5.30 19.82 -5.39
CA GLU A 204 -6.02 20.78 -4.55
C GLU A 204 -6.34 20.22 -3.15
N ASP A 205 -6.58 18.91 -3.03
CA ASP A 205 -6.84 18.29 -1.73
C ASP A 205 -5.58 18.32 -0.86
N ASP A 206 -4.40 18.15 -1.44
CA ASP A 206 -3.13 18.27 -0.71
C ASP A 206 -2.86 19.68 -0.20
N VAL A 207 -3.10 20.69 -1.05
CA VAL A 207 -3.00 22.10 -0.65
C VAL A 207 -3.99 22.40 0.48
N TYR A 208 -5.23 21.94 0.35
CA TYR A 208 -6.25 22.09 1.37
C TYR A 208 -5.85 21.42 2.70
N ASN A 209 -5.33 20.19 2.66
CA ASN A 209 -4.90 19.48 3.86
C ASN A 209 -3.77 20.22 4.59
N TYR A 210 -2.82 20.81 3.85
CA TYR A 210 -1.77 21.63 4.44
C TYR A 210 -2.32 22.94 5.06
N ASP A 211 -3.27 23.60 4.40
CA ASP A 211 -3.94 24.78 4.96
C ASP A 211 -4.70 24.47 6.26
N VAL A 212 -5.37 23.31 6.32
CA VAL A 212 -6.03 22.83 7.55
C VAL A 212 -5.01 22.61 8.66
N TYR A 213 -3.88 21.99 8.34
CA TYR A 213 -2.77 21.81 9.28
C TYR A 213 -2.27 23.16 9.84
N LEU A 214 -1.99 24.15 8.98
CA LEU A 214 -1.52 25.48 9.39
C LEU A 214 -2.50 26.19 10.33
N LYS A 215 -3.81 26.13 10.01
CA LYS A 215 -4.86 26.68 10.87
C LYS A 215 -4.89 26.01 12.24
N GLY A 216 -4.75 24.68 12.29
CA GLY A 216 -4.68 23.92 13.53
C GLY A 216 -3.47 24.29 14.39
N MET A 217 -2.28 24.41 13.77
CA MET A 217 -1.05 24.80 14.48
C MET A 217 -1.13 26.21 15.07
N LYS A 218 -1.73 27.15 14.34
CA LYS A 218 -1.95 28.51 14.86
C LYS A 218 -2.81 28.50 16.12
N GLN A 219 -3.90 27.73 16.11
CA GLN A 219 -4.77 27.59 17.29
C GLN A 219 -4.05 26.94 18.48
N LEU A 220 -3.13 26.01 18.25
CA LEU A 220 -2.32 25.40 19.31
C LEU A 220 -1.32 26.38 19.94
N GLN A 221 -0.83 27.36 19.19
CA GLN A 221 0.10 28.39 19.69
C GLN A 221 -0.61 29.52 20.45
N GLU A 222 -1.89 29.75 20.17
CA GLU A 222 -2.71 30.79 20.78
C GLU A 222 -3.39 30.35 22.10
N ASN A 223 -3.31 29.07 22.47
CA ASN A 223 -3.87 28.48 23.69
C ASN A 223 -2.78 27.93 24.64
#